data_AF-A0A3A0CIQ4-F1
#
_entry.id   AF-A0A3A0CIQ4-F1
#
_cell.length_a   1.000
_cell.length_b   1.000
_cell.length_c   1.000
_cell.angle_alpha   90.00
_cell.angle_beta   90.00
_cell.angle_gamma   90.00
#
_symmetry.space_group_name_H-M   'P 1'
#
loop_
_entity.id
_entity.type
_entity.pdbx_description
1 polymer ?
#
loop_
_entity_poly.entity_id
_entity_poly.type
_entity_poly.pdbx_seq_one_letter_code
_entity_poly.pdbx_strand_id
1 'polypeptide(L)'
;MDDQRELLRHFVSALSYRLRRAASGAPDSFGEFKQGDARTPTEILHHINDLLRFANGRFRAQATQMIARGKWADELKIFGLQASDLDHALLELPLKGVVNGRPMTIEQLLQGPLCDAMTHVGQIALLRRLAGSPVAAENYVRADIRAGRLD
;
A
#
# COMPACT_ATOMS: atom_id res chain seq x y z
N MET A 1 19.90 9.22 -7.99
CA MET A 1 18.74 9.41 -7.10
C MET A 1 19.29 9.61 -5.70
N ASP A 2 18.68 10.44 -4.86
CA ASP A 2 19.08 10.53 -3.44
C ASP A 2 18.70 9.25 -2.68
N ASP A 3 19.56 8.79 -1.78
CA ASP A 3 19.47 7.54 -1.02
C ASP A 3 18.11 7.41 -0.30
N GLN A 4 17.54 8.54 0.16
CA GLN A 4 16.23 8.54 0.83
C GLN A 4 15.10 8.08 -0.10
N ARG A 5 15.13 8.50 -1.37
CA ARG A 5 14.13 8.09 -2.36
C ARG A 5 14.31 6.63 -2.76
N GLU A 6 15.55 6.17 -2.89
CA GLU A 6 15.83 4.78 -3.22
C GLU A 6 15.35 3.85 -2.09
N LEU A 7 15.60 4.21 -0.83
CA LEU A 7 15.08 3.50 0.32
C LEU A 7 13.54 3.50 0.33
N LEU A 8 12.90 4.61 -0.02
CA LEU A 8 11.44 4.68 -0.06
C LEU A 8 10.85 3.85 -1.20
N ARG A 9 11.50 3.79 -2.36
CA ARG A 9 11.14 2.87 -3.45
C ARG A 9 11.25 1.41 -2.99
N HIS A 10 12.32 1.06 -2.28
CA HIS A 10 12.46 -0.25 -1.69
C HIS A 10 11.34 -0.55 -0.66
N PHE A 11 10.94 0.44 0.14
CA PHE A 11 9.79 0.32 1.04
C PHE A 11 8.49 0.01 0.29
N VAL A 12 8.21 0.71 -0.83
CA VAL A 12 7.03 0.44 -1.67
C VAL A 12 7.07 -0.99 -2.23
N SER A 13 8.23 -1.47 -2.66
CA SER A 13 8.42 -2.87 -3.05
C SER A 13 8.15 -3.85 -1.91
N ALA A 14 8.60 -3.55 -0.69
CA ALA A 14 8.33 -4.37 0.49
C ALA A 14 6.84 -4.38 0.87
N LEU A 15 6.16 -3.24 0.77
CA LEU A 15 4.71 -3.12 0.97
C LEU A 15 3.95 -3.99 -0.02
N SER A 16 4.27 -3.87 -1.32
CA SER A 16 3.65 -4.65 -2.39
C SER A 16 3.86 -6.16 -2.21
N TYR A 17 5.09 -6.57 -1.88
CA TYR A 17 5.40 -7.98 -1.61
C TYR A 17 4.58 -8.52 -0.43
N ARG A 18 4.53 -7.78 0.68
CA ARG A 18 3.79 -8.19 1.88
C ARG A 18 2.28 -8.26 1.64
N LEU A 19 1.70 -7.31 0.92
CA LEU A 19 0.27 -7.36 0.58
C LEU A 19 -0.03 -8.55 -0.34
N ARG A 20 0.81 -8.82 -1.36
CA ARG A 20 0.64 -10.01 -2.22
C ARG A 20 0.65 -11.29 -1.41
N ARG A 21 1.57 -11.42 -0.45
CA ARG A 21 1.61 -12.56 0.47
C ARG A 21 0.34 -12.65 1.31
N ALA A 22 -0.17 -11.52 1.82
CA ALA A 22 -1.41 -11.49 2.59
C ALA A 22 -2.64 -11.89 1.76
N ALA A 23 -2.67 -11.51 0.48
CA ALA A 23 -3.77 -11.81 -0.45
C ALA A 23 -3.68 -13.21 -1.10
N SER A 24 -2.48 -13.81 -1.14
CA SER A 24 -2.27 -15.09 -1.81
C SER A 24 -3.08 -16.22 -1.19
N GLY A 25 -3.71 -17.02 -2.05
CA GLY A 25 -4.56 -18.15 -1.65
C GLY A 25 -5.79 -17.74 -0.83
N ALA A 26 -6.23 -16.48 -0.92
CA ALA A 26 -7.46 -16.05 -0.27
C ALA A 26 -8.69 -16.60 -1.00
N PRO A 27 -9.69 -17.14 -0.27
CA PRO A 27 -10.94 -17.56 -0.89
C PRO A 27 -11.70 -16.34 -1.44
N ASP A 28 -12.55 -16.55 -2.45
CA ASP A 28 -13.30 -15.47 -3.12
C ASP A 28 -14.15 -14.63 -2.15
N SER A 29 -14.64 -15.26 -1.08
CA SER A 29 -15.43 -14.61 -0.02
C SER A 29 -14.60 -13.76 0.95
N PHE A 30 -13.27 -13.85 0.92
CA PHE A 30 -12.40 -13.20 1.91
C PHE A 30 -12.57 -11.69 1.94
N GLY A 31 -12.77 -11.05 0.79
CA GLY A 31 -12.97 -9.60 0.69
C GLY A 31 -14.05 -9.05 1.61
N GLU A 32 -15.12 -9.83 1.81
CA GLU A 32 -16.29 -9.47 2.60
C GLU A 32 -16.30 -10.09 4.00
N PHE A 33 -15.24 -10.81 4.38
CA PHE A 33 -15.11 -11.35 5.73
C PHE A 33 -15.18 -10.21 6.76
N LYS A 34 -16.07 -10.36 7.75
CA LYS A 34 -16.33 -9.34 8.78
C LYS A 34 -16.15 -9.95 10.17
N GLN A 35 -15.35 -9.30 11.00
CA GLN A 35 -15.14 -9.69 12.40
C GLN A 35 -15.57 -8.54 13.31
N GLY A 36 -16.74 -8.68 13.96
CA GLY A 36 -17.32 -7.61 14.78
C GLY A 36 -17.42 -6.29 13.99
N ASP A 37 -16.98 -5.20 14.62
CA ASP A 37 -17.02 -3.87 14.02
C ASP A 37 -15.80 -3.54 13.13
N ALA A 38 -14.81 -4.43 13.03
CA ALA A 38 -13.62 -4.20 12.22
C ALA A 38 -13.96 -4.06 10.73
N ARG A 39 -13.22 -3.22 10.01
CA ARG A 39 -13.35 -3.11 8.54
C ARG A 39 -13.15 -4.47 7.85
N THR A 40 -13.87 -4.70 6.75
CA THR A 40 -13.63 -5.88 5.90
C THR A 40 -12.28 -5.78 5.19
N PRO A 41 -11.70 -6.89 4.70
CA PRO A 41 -10.48 -6.82 3.89
C PRO A 41 -10.61 -5.91 2.67
N THR A 42 -11.73 -5.92 1.96
CA THR A 42 -11.98 -4.98 0.85
C THR A 42 -11.97 -3.53 1.32
N GLU A 43 -12.56 -3.21 2.48
CA GLU A 43 -12.53 -1.86 3.07
C GLU A 43 -11.12 -1.41 3.45
N ILE A 44 -10.33 -2.31 4.02
CA ILE A 44 -8.95 -2.03 4.40
C ILE A 44 -8.10 -1.79 3.14
N LEU A 45 -8.23 -2.64 2.12
CA LEU A 45 -7.47 -2.51 0.87
C LEU A 45 -7.86 -1.24 0.10
N HIS A 46 -9.15 -0.90 0.06
CA HIS A 46 -9.60 0.35 -0.50
C HIS A 46 -8.98 1.56 0.20
N HIS A 47 -8.90 1.52 1.52
CA HIS A 47 -8.25 2.57 2.28
C HIS A 47 -6.73 2.65 1.99
N ILE A 48 -6.05 1.52 1.85
CA ILE A 48 -4.65 1.49 1.37
C ILE A 48 -4.53 2.20 0.01
N ASN A 49 -5.46 1.94 -0.91
CA ASN A 49 -5.48 2.60 -2.22
C ASN A 49 -5.69 4.12 -2.12
N ASP A 50 -6.50 4.60 -1.16
CA ASP A 50 -6.63 6.04 -0.88
C ASP A 50 -5.33 6.65 -0.34
N LEU A 51 -4.61 5.94 0.52
CA LEU A 51 -3.31 6.37 1.05
C LEU A 51 -2.28 6.48 -0.08
N LEU A 52 -2.25 5.52 -1.01
CA LEU A 52 -1.35 5.56 -2.17
C LEU A 52 -1.76 6.66 -3.17
N ARG A 53 -3.06 6.87 -3.41
CA ARG A 53 -3.55 8.00 -4.21
C ARG A 53 -3.14 9.34 -3.59
N PHE A 54 -3.27 9.47 -2.28
CA PHE A 54 -2.83 10.64 -1.54
C PHE A 54 -1.33 10.87 -1.74
N ALA A 55 -0.50 9.83 -1.58
CA ALA A 55 0.94 9.90 -1.80
C ALA A 55 1.29 10.31 -3.24
N ASN A 56 0.69 9.67 -4.25
CA ASN A 56 0.85 9.99 -5.66
C ASN A 56 0.50 11.44 -5.99
N GLY A 57 -0.57 11.97 -5.39
CA GLY A 57 -1.02 13.35 -5.56
C GLY A 57 0.01 14.39 -5.12
N ARG A 58 0.92 14.03 -4.19
CA ARG A 58 1.99 14.95 -3.72
C ARG A 58 3.08 15.19 -4.75
N PHE A 59 3.26 14.31 -5.73
CA PHE A 59 4.22 14.52 -6.83
C PHE A 59 3.61 15.31 -7.99
N ARG A 60 2.28 15.21 -8.15
CA ARG A 60 1.55 15.76 -9.31
C ARG A 60 0.79 17.06 -9.02
N ALA A 61 0.85 17.57 -7.79
CA ALA A 61 0.07 18.72 -7.32
C ALA A 61 -1.43 18.58 -7.59
N GLN A 62 -1.93 17.34 -7.51
CA GLN A 62 -3.34 17.01 -7.73
C GLN A 62 -4.04 16.78 -6.38
N ALA A 63 -5.29 17.23 -6.31
CA ALA A 63 -6.17 16.88 -5.21
C ALA A 63 -6.42 15.37 -5.20
N THR A 64 -6.49 14.77 -4.01
CA THR A 64 -6.84 13.36 -3.88
C THR A 64 -8.29 13.17 -4.33
N GLN A 65 -8.50 12.30 -5.32
CA GLN A 65 -9.85 11.96 -5.78
C GLN A 65 -10.46 10.89 -4.87
N MET A 66 -11.73 11.07 -4.50
CA MET A 66 -12.53 10.01 -3.87
C MET A 66 -13.08 9.11 -4.97
N ILE A 67 -12.75 7.82 -4.87
CA ILE A 67 -13.21 6.80 -5.80
C ILE A 67 -14.10 5.83 -5.03
N ALA A 68 -15.21 5.40 -5.63
CA ALA A 68 -16.07 4.40 -5.00
C ALA A 68 -15.32 3.07 -4.84
N ARG A 69 -15.58 2.38 -3.73
CA ARG A 69 -15.01 1.07 -3.43
C ARG A 69 -15.47 0.02 -4.44
N GLY A 70 -14.50 -0.70 -5.01
CA GLY A 70 -14.72 -1.86 -5.87
C GLY A 70 -14.80 -3.17 -5.08
N LYS A 71 -14.75 -4.29 -5.81
CA LYS A 71 -14.61 -5.63 -5.22
C LYS A 71 -13.15 -5.89 -4.86
N TRP A 72 -12.90 -6.85 -3.97
CA TRP A 72 -11.56 -7.29 -3.55
C TRP A 72 -10.54 -7.41 -4.70
N ALA A 73 -10.91 -8.15 -5.77
CA ALA A 73 -10.02 -8.36 -6.91
C ALA A 73 -9.72 -7.08 -7.69
N ASP A 74 -10.67 -6.15 -7.77
CA ASP A 74 -10.48 -4.87 -8.44
C ASP A 74 -9.62 -3.92 -7.59
N GLU A 75 -9.82 -3.92 -6.27
CA GLU A 75 -8.98 -3.17 -5.33
C GLU A 75 -7.53 -3.67 -5.33
N LEU A 76 -7.29 -4.98 -5.53
CA LEU A 76 -5.93 -5.53 -5.71
C LEU A 76 -5.26 -5.03 -7.00
N LYS A 77 -6.01 -4.93 -8.11
CA LYS A 77 -5.51 -4.36 -9.36
C LYS A 77 -5.19 -2.88 -9.19
N ILE A 78 -6.10 -2.13 -8.57
CA ILE A 78 -5.91 -0.70 -8.27
C ILE A 78 -4.65 -0.50 -7.42
N PHE A 79 -4.44 -1.35 -6.40
CA PHE A 79 -3.23 -1.31 -5.59
C PHE A 79 -1.97 -1.45 -6.43
N GLY A 80 -1.92 -2.46 -7.32
CA GLY A 80 -0.75 -2.67 -8.19
C GLY A 80 -0.44 -1.45 -9.05
N LEU A 81 -1.47 -0.82 -9.63
CA LEU A 81 -1.33 0.41 -10.40
C LEU A 81 -0.83 1.57 -9.54
N GLN A 82 -1.43 1.81 -8.37
CA GLN A 82 -1.04 2.89 -7.47
C GLN A 82 0.40 2.74 -6.95
N ALA A 83 0.82 1.51 -6.61
CA ALA A 83 2.18 1.23 -6.17
C ALA A 83 3.19 1.46 -7.30
N SER A 84 2.85 1.07 -8.53
CA SER A 84 3.69 1.29 -9.72
C SER A 84 3.83 2.78 -10.04
N ASP A 85 2.72 3.51 -10.01
CA ASP A 85 2.70 4.96 -10.20
C ASP A 85 3.51 5.71 -9.16
N LEU A 86 3.51 5.22 -7.91
CA LEU A 86 4.25 5.81 -6.81
C LEU A 86 5.75 5.52 -6.91
N ASP A 87 6.14 4.29 -7.26
CA ASP A 87 7.56 3.96 -7.52
C ASP A 87 8.12 4.82 -8.66
N HIS A 88 7.38 4.96 -9.75
CA HIS A 88 7.75 5.84 -10.86
C HIS A 88 7.83 7.31 -10.41
N ALA A 89 6.89 7.79 -9.61
CA ALA A 89 6.92 9.16 -9.10
C ALA A 89 8.13 9.43 -8.19
N LEU A 90 8.49 8.47 -7.35
CA LEU A 90 9.68 8.56 -6.49
C LEU A 90 10.98 8.59 -7.31
N LEU A 91 11.01 7.86 -8.42
CA LEU A 91 12.14 7.82 -9.34
C LEU A 91 12.27 9.13 -10.15
N GLU A 92 11.18 9.61 -10.75
CA GLU A 92 11.24 10.61 -11.83
C GLU A 92 10.74 12.01 -11.43
N LEU A 93 9.88 12.14 -10.40
CA LEU A 93 9.14 13.37 -10.16
C LEU A 93 9.63 14.14 -8.92
N PRO A 94 9.64 15.49 -8.96
CA PRO A 94 9.86 16.28 -7.74
C PRO A 94 8.66 16.14 -6.79
N LEU A 95 8.93 16.11 -5.50
CA LEU A 95 7.88 16.17 -4.48
C LEU A 95 7.37 17.61 -4.39
N LYS A 96 6.08 17.82 -4.63
CA LYS A 96 5.42 19.14 -4.67
C LYS A 96 4.41 19.35 -3.55
N GLY A 97 4.20 18.34 -2.71
CA GLY A 97 3.24 18.39 -1.62
C GLY A 97 3.55 19.50 -0.62
N VAL A 98 2.51 20.10 -0.05
CA VAL A 98 2.63 21.10 1.02
C VAL A 98 1.83 20.62 2.23
N VAL A 99 2.43 20.66 3.40
CA VAL A 99 1.81 20.31 4.69
C VAL A 99 2.08 21.45 5.66
N ASN A 100 1.02 21.98 6.29
CA ASN A 100 1.11 23.11 7.24
C ASN A 100 1.88 24.32 6.68
N GLY A 101 1.65 24.65 5.41
CA GLY A 101 2.29 25.78 4.73
C GLY A 101 3.76 25.58 4.37
N ARG A 102 4.32 24.37 4.53
CA ARG A 102 5.72 24.04 4.18
C ARG A 102 5.81 22.89 3.18
N PRO A 103 6.87 22.82 2.35
CA PRO A 103 7.11 21.67 1.50
C PRO A 103 7.13 20.38 2.32
N MET A 104 6.42 19.37 1.81
CA MET A 104 6.39 18.04 2.39
C MET A 104 7.75 17.37 2.19
N THR A 105 8.21 16.60 3.18
CA THR A 105 9.47 15.85 3.12
C THR A 105 9.26 14.37 2.76
N ILE A 106 10.35 13.68 2.39
CA ILE A 106 10.33 12.23 2.13
C ILE A 106 9.99 11.44 3.40
N GLU A 107 10.49 11.88 4.56
CA GLU A 107 10.17 11.30 5.87
C GLU A 107 8.68 11.42 6.20
N GLN A 108 8.05 12.56 5.86
CA GLN A 108 6.60 12.73 6.04
C GLN A 108 5.79 11.80 5.14
N LEU A 109 6.29 11.48 3.95
CA LEU A 109 5.68 10.51 3.05
C LEU A 109 5.78 9.09 3.62
N LEU A 110 6.93 8.75 4.21
CA LEU A 110 7.15 7.48 4.90
C LEU A 110 6.25 7.35 6.14
N GLN A 111 6.38 8.26 7.11
CA GLN A 111 5.72 8.14 8.41
C GLN A 111 4.20 8.25 8.34
N GLY A 112 3.67 8.95 7.31
CA GLY A 112 2.24 9.13 7.09
C GLY A 112 1.66 7.97 6.26
N PRO A 113 1.36 8.20 4.97
CA PRO A 113 0.57 7.26 4.19
C PRO A 113 1.22 5.88 4.01
N LEU A 114 2.55 5.79 3.96
CA LEU A 114 3.24 4.53 3.68
C LEU A 114 3.34 3.61 4.91
N CYS A 115 3.70 4.14 6.07
CA CYS A 115 3.65 3.39 7.33
C CYS A 115 2.21 2.99 7.70
N ASP A 116 1.23 3.84 7.42
CA ASP A 116 -0.18 3.54 7.64
C ASP A 116 -0.65 2.38 6.74
N ALA A 117 -0.33 2.44 5.44
CA ALA A 117 -0.60 1.34 4.51
C ALA A 117 0.02 0.01 4.98
N MET A 118 1.28 0.03 5.45
CA MET A 118 1.95 -1.17 5.97
C MET A 118 1.24 -1.73 7.22
N THR A 119 0.74 -0.85 8.09
CA THR A 119 -0.02 -1.23 9.28
C THR A 119 -1.32 -1.94 8.89
N HIS A 120 -2.01 -1.43 7.88
CA HIS A 120 -3.23 -2.02 7.33
C HIS A 120 -2.99 -3.37 6.63
N VAL A 121 -1.84 -3.59 5.99
CA VAL A 121 -1.46 -4.92 5.49
C VAL A 121 -1.38 -5.94 6.64
N GLY A 122 -0.87 -5.53 7.81
CA GLY A 122 -0.87 -6.35 9.02
C GLY A 122 -2.29 -6.77 9.47
N GLN A 123 -3.26 -5.85 9.37
CA GLN A 123 -4.67 -6.15 9.67
C GLN A 123 -5.26 -7.17 8.70
N ILE A 124 -4.99 -7.04 7.39
CA ILE A 124 -5.41 -8.04 6.39
C ILE A 124 -4.83 -9.42 6.74
N ALA A 125 -3.54 -9.49 7.09
CA ALA A 125 -2.90 -10.74 7.48
C ALA A 125 -3.50 -11.34 8.76
N LEU A 126 -3.93 -10.52 9.73
CA LEU A 126 -4.66 -10.98 10.91
C LEU A 126 -6.04 -11.53 10.52
N LEU A 127 -6.79 -10.82 9.68
CA LEU A 127 -8.11 -11.26 9.21
C LEU A 127 -8.03 -12.57 8.41
N ARG A 128 -6.96 -12.81 7.66
CA ARG A 128 -6.69 -14.11 7.01
C ARG A 128 -6.71 -15.26 8.02
N ARG A 129 -6.07 -15.09 9.18
CA ARG A 129 -6.05 -16.10 10.25
C ARG A 129 -7.44 -16.31 10.85
N LEU A 130 -8.14 -15.21 11.14
CA LEU A 130 -9.49 -15.25 11.73
C LEU A 130 -10.52 -15.88 10.78
N ALA A 131 -10.33 -15.71 9.46
CA ALA A 131 -11.13 -16.36 8.43
C ALA A 131 -10.74 -17.84 8.18
N GLY A 132 -9.88 -18.43 9.01
CA GLY A 132 -9.48 -19.84 8.88
C GLY A 132 -8.55 -20.14 7.70
N SER A 133 -7.94 -19.12 7.08
CA SER A 133 -7.08 -19.28 5.91
C SER A 133 -5.78 -18.47 6.11
N PRO A 134 -4.90 -18.92 7.03
CA PRO A 134 -3.73 -18.17 7.45
C PRO A 134 -2.68 -18.04 6.32
N VAL A 135 -1.96 -16.93 6.31
CA VAL A 135 -0.83 -16.69 5.41
C VAL A 135 0.36 -17.55 5.84
N ALA A 136 1.00 -18.22 4.88
CA ALA A 136 2.21 -19.01 5.13
C ALA A 136 3.36 -18.13 5.67
N ALA A 137 4.13 -18.69 6.61
CA ALA A 137 5.29 -18.01 7.17
C ALA A 137 6.30 -17.63 6.07
N GLU A 138 6.99 -16.51 6.27
CA GLU A 138 7.94 -15.96 5.30
C GLU A 138 9.14 -15.34 6.03
N ASN A 139 10.34 -15.54 5.50
CA ASN A 139 11.52 -14.84 5.98
C ASN A 139 11.77 -13.63 5.07
N TYR A 140 11.24 -12.47 5.46
CA TYR A 140 11.36 -11.24 4.67
C TYR A 140 12.79 -10.74 4.46
N VAL A 141 13.77 -11.19 5.27
CA VAL A 141 15.20 -10.87 5.07
C VAL A 141 15.77 -11.67 3.90
N ARG A 142 15.23 -12.87 3.63
CA ARG A 142 15.64 -13.72 2.50
C ARG A 142 14.78 -13.52 1.24
N ALA A 143 13.70 -12.75 1.35
CA ALA A 143 12.81 -12.47 0.23
C ALA A 143 13.52 -11.55 -0.77
N ASP A 144 13.35 -11.83 -2.07
CA ASP A 144 13.92 -11.03 -3.16
C ASP A 144 13.09 -9.75 -3.39
N ILE A 145 13.27 -8.80 -2.48
CA ILE A 145 12.64 -7.48 -2.51
C ILE A 145 13.73 -6.47 -2.88
N ARG A 146 13.53 -5.75 -3.98
CA ARG A 146 14.43 -4.70 -4.47
C ARG A 146 13.61 -3.53 -4.99
N ALA A 147 14.13 -2.31 -4.87
CA ALA A 147 13.46 -1.11 -5.37
C ALA A 147 13.02 -1.27 -6.83
N GLY A 148 11.81 -0.83 -7.16
CA GLY A 148 11.22 -0.97 -8.49
C GLY A 148 10.69 -2.36 -8.85
N ARG A 149 10.87 -3.38 -7.99
CA ARG A 149 10.23 -4.69 -8.17
C ARG A 149 8.89 -4.72 -7.45
N LEU A 150 7.81 -4.78 -8.21
CA LEU A 150 6.43 -4.69 -7.70
C LEU A 150 5.55 -5.88 -8.07
N ASP A 151 6.09 -6.87 -8.77
CA ASP A 151 5.45 -8.10 -9.25
C ASP A 151 5.49 -9.27 -8.24
#